data_AF-A0A1M7QKB8-F1
#
_entry.id   AF-A0A1M7QKB8-F1
#
_cell.length_a   1.000
_cell.length_b   1.000
_cell.length_c   1.000
_cell.angle_alpha   90.00
_cell.angle_beta   90.00
_cell.angle_gamma   90.00
#
_symmetry.space_group_name_H-M   'P 1'
#
loop_
_entity.id
_entity.type
_entity.pdbx_description
1 polymer ?
#
loop_
_entity_poly.entity_id
_entity_poly.type
_entity_poly.pdbx_seq_one_letter_code
_entity_poly.pdbx_strand_id
1 'polypeptide(L)' 'MSADQDREDPAQELAMQAAWDWVMKAHEQPLSDAEHEALARWLEADPRHRTAHAQASRLWLLSGLVPPAHGDDGLPH' A
#
# COMPACT_ATOMS: atom_id res chain seq x y z
N MET A 1 9.06 -11.39 31.47
CA MET A 1 9.01 -11.76 30.04
C MET A 1 7.92 -10.89 29.43
N SER A 2 8.32 -9.71 28.95
CA SER A 2 7.45 -8.83 28.18
C SER A 2 7.57 -9.27 26.74
N ALA A 3 6.50 -9.76 26.13
CA ALA A 3 6.43 -10.01 24.69
C ALA A 3 4.99 -10.39 24.30
N ASP A 4 4.38 -9.50 23.53
CA ASP A 4 3.76 -9.89 22.26
C ASP A 4 2.35 -10.47 22.26
N GLN A 5 1.42 -9.87 23.00
CA GLN A 5 -0.02 -10.04 22.73
C GLN A 5 -0.75 -8.71 22.83
N ASP A 6 -0.19 -7.65 22.24
CA ASP A 6 -1.04 -6.56 21.71
C ASP A 6 -1.83 -7.15 20.53
N ARG A 7 -2.81 -7.96 20.91
CA ARG A 7 -4.00 -8.40 20.20
C ARG A 7 -4.18 -7.66 18.87
N GLU A 8 -3.60 -8.19 17.80
CA GLU A 8 -3.81 -7.70 16.43
C GLU A 8 -5.34 -7.60 16.22
N ASP A 9 -5.85 -6.37 16.19
CA ASP A 9 -7.27 -6.11 16.02
C ASP A 9 -7.61 -6.65 14.62
N PRO A 10 -8.48 -7.66 14.46
CA PRO A 10 -8.69 -8.29 13.14
C PRO A 10 -9.23 -7.29 12.11
N ALA A 11 -9.88 -6.22 12.57
CA ALA A 11 -10.29 -5.09 11.76
C ALA A 11 -9.10 -4.22 11.29
N GLN A 12 -8.05 -4.07 12.10
CA GLN A 12 -6.82 -3.38 11.72
C GLN A 12 -6.02 -4.21 10.71
N GLU A 13 -5.88 -5.51 10.94
CA GLU A 13 -5.28 -6.46 9.99
C GLU A 13 -5.98 -6.43 8.64
N LEU A 14 -7.32 -6.46 8.62
CA LEU A 14 -8.09 -6.37 7.38
C LEU A 14 -7.90 -5.01 6.68
N ALA A 15 -7.85 -3.92 7.44
CA ALA A 15 -7.55 -2.59 6.92
C ALA A 15 -6.15 -2.51 6.29
N MET A 16 -5.16 -3.14 6.93
CA MET A 16 -3.78 -3.21 6.45
C MET A 16 -3.70 -4.01 5.15
N GLN A 17 -4.34 -5.17 5.07
CA GLN A 17 -4.38 -5.97 3.84
C GLN A 17 -5.04 -5.22 2.69
N ALA A 18 -6.17 -4.55 2.94
CA ALA A 18 -6.83 -3.73 1.92
C ALA A 18 -5.98 -2.53 1.48
N ALA A 19 -5.26 -1.89 2.41
CA ALA A 19 -4.30 -0.82 2.09
C ALA A 19 -3.20 -1.30 1.14
N TRP A 20 -2.65 -2.49 1.39
CA TRP A 20 -1.62 -3.08 0.52
C TRP A 20 -2.11 -3.36 -0.89
N ASP A 21 -3.33 -3.90 -1.03
CA ASP A 21 -3.94 -4.14 -2.34
C ASP A 21 -4.04 -2.84 -3.15
N TRP A 22 -4.52 -1.75 -2.53
CA TRP A 22 -4.57 -0.43 -3.16
C TRP A 22 -3.21 0.11 -3.57
N VAL A 23 -2.19 -0.03 -2.70
CA VAL A 23 -0.83 0.46 -2.95
C VAL A 23 -0.16 -0.32 -4.08
N MET A 24 -0.27 -1.65 -4.08
CA MET A 24 0.26 -2.48 -5.17
C MET A 24 -0.44 -2.15 -6.49
N LYS A 25 -1.78 -2.07 -6.47
CA LYS A 25 -2.57 -1.78 -7.66
C LYS A 25 -2.21 -0.43 -8.28
N ALA A 26 -2.05 0.61 -7.46
CA ALA A 26 -1.64 1.95 -7.90
C ALA A 26 -0.22 1.99 -8.47
N HIS A 27 0.64 1.06 -8.04
CA HIS A 27 1.99 0.95 -8.56
C HIS A 27 2.06 0.12 -9.85
N GLU A 28 1.31 -0.97 -9.96
CA GLU A 28 1.25 -1.80 -11.16
C GLU A 28 0.62 -1.05 -12.34
N GLN A 29 -0.42 -0.28 -12.08
CA GLN A 29 -1.11 0.51 -13.10
C GLN A 29 -1.67 1.81 -12.50
N PRO A 30 -1.74 2.89 -13.31
CA PRO A 30 -2.48 4.08 -12.87
C PRO A 30 -3.94 3.69 -12.60
N LEU A 31 -4.40 4.00 -11.39
CA LEU A 31 -5.79 3.81 -10.99
C LEU A 31 -6.70 4.66 -11.87
N SER A 32 -7.85 4.10 -12.27
CA SER A 32 -8.88 4.84 -12.98
C SER A 32 -9.64 5.80 -12.05
N ASP A 33 -10.35 6.79 -12.58
CA ASP A 33 -11.20 7.70 -11.78
C ASP A 33 -12.17 6.96 -10.85
N ALA A 34 -12.78 5.87 -11.31
CA ALA A 34 -13.66 5.03 -10.50
C ALA A 34 -12.94 4.37 -9.31
N GLU A 35 -11.66 4.03 -9.48
CA GLU A 35 -10.84 3.42 -8.44
C GLU A 35 -10.33 4.45 -7.45
N HIS A 36 -10.00 5.66 -7.92
CA HIS A 36 -9.72 6.80 -7.05
C HIS A 36 -10.93 7.12 -6.15
N GLU A 37 -12.14 7.12 -6.71
CA GLU A 37 -13.36 7.35 -5.93
C GLU A 37 -13.62 6.21 -4.92
N ALA A 38 -13.40 4.95 -5.32
CA ALA A 38 -13.52 3.80 -4.43
C ALA A 38 -12.50 3.83 -3.29
N LEU A 39 -11.24 4.18 -3.57
CA LEU A 39 -10.20 4.36 -2.56
C LEU A 39 -10.56 5.50 -1.61
N ALA A 40 -10.96 6.67 -2.13
CA ALA A 40 -11.39 7.80 -1.32
C ALA A 40 -12.54 7.41 -0.38
N ARG A 41 -13.56 6.73 -0.90
CA ARG A 41 -14.71 6.25 -0.12
C ARG A 41 -14.30 5.24 0.95
N TRP A 42 -13.36 4.35 0.65
CA TRP A 42 -12.83 3.39 1.62
C TRP A 42 -12.04 4.11 2.74
N LEU A 43 -11.24 5.11 2.40
CA LEU A 43 -10.52 5.95 3.36
C LEU A 43 -11.45 6.81 4.24
N GLU A 44 -12.62 7.19 3.72
CA GLU A 44 -13.62 7.95 4.49
C GLU A 44 -14.46 7.08 5.40
N ALA A 45 -14.63 5.79 5.08
CA ALA A 45 -15.44 4.86 5.86
C ALA A 45 -14.93 4.69 7.29
N ASP A 46 -13.62 4.59 7.47
CA ASP A 46 -13.01 4.36 8.77
C ASP A 46 -11.65 5.07 8.93
N PRO A 47 -11.38 5.71 10.09
CA PRO A 47 -10.09 6.35 10.34
C PRO A 47 -8.94 5.32 10.37
N ARG A 48 -9.23 4.05 10.68
CA ARG A 48 -8.27 2.94 10.65
C ARG A 48 -7.75 2.69 9.23
N HIS A 49 -8.61 2.78 8.22
CA HIS A 49 -8.25 2.62 6.81
C HIS A 49 -7.25 3.69 6.37
N ARG A 50 -7.44 4.95 6.81
CA ARG A 50 -6.50 6.04 6.54
C ARG A 50 -5.12 5.76 7.10
N THR A 51 -5.05 5.31 8.36
CA THR A 51 -3.79 4.99 9.02
C THR A 51 -3.09 3.82 8.32
N ALA A 52 -3.82 2.75 8.01
CA ALA A 52 -3.29 1.59 7.29
C ALA A 52 -2.75 1.97 5.90
N HIS A 53 -3.50 2.76 5.13
CA HIS A 53 -3.06 3.24 3.82
C HIS A 53 -1.82 4.11 3.89
N ALA A 54 -1.76 5.03 4.85
CA ALA A 54 -0.57 5.87 5.05
C ALA A 54 0.66 5.03 5.45
N GLN A 55 0.48 4.00 6.27
CA GLN A 55 1.55 3.08 6.65
C GLN A 55 2.03 2.23 5.47
N ALA A 56 1.11 1.60 4.73
CA ALA A 56 1.43 0.80 3.55
C ALA A 56 2.12 1.64 2.47
N SER A 57 1.61 2.84 2.18
CA SER A 57 2.22 3.77 1.23
C SER A 57 3.62 4.20 1.66
N ARG A 58 3.81 4.51 2.95
CA ARG A 58 5.14 4.86 3.48
C ARG A 58 6.12 3.70 3.37
N LEU A 59 5.68 2.47 3.67
CA LEU A 59 6.53 1.30 3.57
C LEU A 59 6.87 0.99 2.11
N TRP A 60 5.91 1.13 1.19
CA TRP A 60 6.16 1.02 -0.25
C TRP A 60 7.15 2.07 -0.76
N LEU A 61 7.05 3.33 -0.32
CA LEU A 61 8.01 4.39 -0.65
C LEU A 61 9.43 4.06 -0.14
N LEU A 62 9.54 3.47 1.05
CA LEU A 62 10.82 3.01 1.59
C LEU A 62 11.36 1.82 0.79
N SER A 63 10.51 0.92 0.31
CA SER A 63 10.89 -0.18 -0.59
C SER A 63 11.28 0.30 -1.99
N GLY A 64 10.64 1.35 -2.49
CA GLY A 64 10.93 2.00 -3.77
C GLY A 64 12.24 2.80 -3.81
N LEU A 65 12.97 2.90 -2.68
CA LEU A 65 14.38 3.31 -2.68
C LEU A 65 15.30 2.25 -3.31
N VAL A 66 14.78 1.06 -3.59
CA VAL A 66 15.40 0.14 -4.54
C VAL A 66 14.90 0.56 -5.92
N PRO A 67 15.71 1.26 -6.74
CA PRO A 67 15.33 1.42 -8.13
C PRO A 67 15.04 0.03 -8.70
N PRO A 68 13.96 -0.15 -9.49
CA PRO A 68 13.91 -1.33 -10.33
C PRO A 68 15.23 -1.33 -11.08
N ALA A 69 15.92 -2.47 -11.11
CA ALA A 69 17.00 -2.66 -12.05
C ALA A 69 16.37 -2.53 -13.45
N HIS A 70 16.16 -1.29 -13.91
CA HIS A 70 16.21 -0.94 -15.29
C HIS A 70 17.64 -1.31 -15.69
N GLY A 71 17.85 -2.58 -16.00
CA GLY A 71 18.70 -2.96 -17.11
C GLY A 71 18.06 -2.39 -18.36
N ASP A 72 18.08 -1.06 -18.48
CA ASP A 72 18.20 -0.39 -19.76
C ASP A 72 19.61 -0.72 -20.25
N ASP A 73 19.83 -1.99 -20.61
CA ASP A 73 20.96 -2.35 -21.45
C ASP A 73 20.56 -1.95 -22.87
N GLY A 74 20.60 -0.65 -23.11
CA GLY A 74 20.53 -0.06 -24.43
C GLY A 74 21.80 -0.38 -25.21
N LEU A 75 21.93 -1.62 -25.69
CA LEU A 75 22.97 -2.01 -26.63
C LEU A 75 22.36 -2.42 -27.98
N PRO A 76 22.48 -1.58 -29.03
CA PRO A 76 22.17 -1.99 -30.39
C PRO A 76 23.33 -2.80 -31.00
N HIS A 77 23.04 -3.97 -31.59
CA HIS A 77 23.84 -4.56 -32.67
C HIS A 77 22.93 -5.00 -33.82
#